data_AF-A0A653K1V1-F1
#
_entry.id   AF-A0A653K1V1-F1
#
_cell.length_a   1.000
_cell.length_b   1.000
_cell.length_c   1.000
_cell.angle_alpha   90.00
_cell.angle_beta   90.00
_cell.angle_gamma   90.00
#
_symmetry.space_group_name_H-M   'P 1'
#
loop_
_entity.id
_entity.type
_entity.pdbx_description
1 polymer ?
#
loop_
_entity_poly.entity_id
_entity_poly.type
_entity_poly.pdbx_seq_one_letter_code
_entity_poly.pdbx_strand_id
1 'polypeptide(L)'
;MRIAIVGSGISGLYAAWKLSKKHTVTIFEKENYFGGHTDTHEFLIDRKKVAIDSGFIVFNRYNYPLFSAMLAELGVKAQNSDMSFSVNNQVTGLQYNPSKKWSLLTRPQNFLNKNFRLMLSDLVRFYRENKEIAVDELDTNLSIEEYLNKHGYSQVFRDEHLYPMCGALWSSPVEQIGKIPYKFVVSFFQHHQMLQLKDRPQWQTVKGGSASYIYAIQRECPTLIWKKTEVQHVTRSENHISIITAHGQEQFDWVIFASHADDTLKLLKQPSEKEHDILGCFAYQDNVMVVHADRSIMPKSQSQWASWHVHVTAQKEASADSVHYGFSYWMNSLQNLDCKTQVFSTLNPNMPIAKDHIYVERHYRHPVFNQTAIAAQSRWHEINGYKRSSFCGAYWGWGFHEDGARSADRVVNHLMSIADEDMGGVDVRSSTCSCES
;
A
#
# COMPACT_ATOMS: atom_id res chain seq x y z
N MET A 1 -13.10 -24.78 11.51
CA MET A 1 -11.62 -24.83 11.60
C MET A 1 -11.09 -23.81 12.60
N ARG A 2 -9.92 -24.10 13.19
CA ARG A 2 -9.04 -23.17 13.90
C ARG A 2 -8.00 -22.63 12.92
N ILE A 3 -8.00 -21.33 12.67
CA ILE A 3 -7.15 -20.68 11.66
C ILE A 3 -6.17 -19.74 12.35
N ALA A 4 -4.88 -19.91 12.10
CA ALA A 4 -3.86 -18.94 12.48
C ALA A 4 -3.65 -17.92 11.34
N ILE A 5 -3.57 -16.64 11.67
CA ILE A 5 -3.20 -15.57 10.75
C ILE A 5 -1.91 -14.94 11.28
N VAL A 6 -0.85 -14.96 10.48
CA VAL A 6 0.45 -14.39 10.85
C VAL A 6 0.62 -13.03 10.18
N GLY A 7 0.55 -11.96 10.97
CA GLY A 7 0.57 -10.57 10.53
C GLY A 7 -0.80 -9.91 10.63
N SER A 8 -0.85 -8.71 11.23
CA SER A 8 -2.09 -7.92 11.42
C SER A 8 -2.18 -6.71 10.50
N GLY A 9 -1.50 -6.72 9.36
CA GLY A 9 -1.74 -5.77 8.29
C GLY A 9 -3.16 -5.87 7.72
N ILE A 10 -3.51 -4.97 6.79
CA ILE A 10 -4.85 -4.97 6.15
C ILE A 10 -5.26 -6.34 5.61
N SER A 11 -4.35 -7.11 5.01
CA SER A 11 -4.64 -8.46 4.52
C SER A 11 -5.07 -9.41 5.65
N GLY A 12 -4.33 -9.42 6.76
CA GLY A 12 -4.64 -10.27 7.90
C GLY A 12 -5.93 -9.85 8.60
N LEU A 13 -6.14 -8.54 8.77
CA LEU A 13 -7.36 -7.99 9.36
C LEU A 13 -8.60 -8.25 8.50
N TYR A 14 -8.51 -8.09 7.19
CA TYR A 14 -9.61 -8.37 6.28
C TYR A 14 -9.98 -9.86 6.29
N ALA A 15 -8.97 -10.75 6.23
CA ALA A 15 -9.19 -12.20 6.33
C ALA A 15 -9.82 -12.57 7.68
N ALA A 16 -9.31 -12.04 8.79
CA ALA A 16 -9.84 -12.31 10.12
C ALA A 16 -11.28 -11.86 10.29
N TRP A 17 -11.60 -10.65 9.83
CA TRP A 17 -12.95 -10.09 9.87
C TRP A 17 -13.96 -10.97 9.11
N LYS A 18 -13.61 -11.45 7.92
CA LYS A 18 -14.48 -12.36 7.15
C LYS A 18 -14.59 -13.75 7.78
N LEU A 19 -13.46 -14.37 8.15
CA LEU A 19 -13.41 -15.76 8.58
C LEU A 19 -13.92 -15.98 10.01
N SER A 20 -13.78 -14.99 10.90
CA SER A 20 -14.24 -15.08 12.29
C SER A 20 -15.75 -15.30 12.45
N LYS A 21 -16.53 -15.05 11.38
CA LYS A 21 -17.98 -15.33 11.32
C LYS A 21 -18.31 -16.83 11.32
N LYS A 22 -17.40 -17.68 10.84
CA LYS A 22 -17.61 -19.14 10.71
C LYS A 22 -16.50 -19.99 11.33
N HIS A 23 -15.39 -19.39 11.74
CA HIS A 23 -14.20 -20.10 12.20
C HIS A 23 -13.63 -19.47 13.47
N THR A 24 -12.88 -20.26 14.24
CA THR A 24 -12.06 -19.75 15.34
C THR A 24 -10.77 -19.22 14.75
N VAL A 25 -10.57 -17.91 14.81
CA VAL A 25 -9.41 -17.26 14.19
C VAL A 25 -8.51 -16.68 15.27
N THR A 26 -7.19 -16.89 15.13
CA THR A 26 -6.17 -16.26 15.96
C THR A 26 -5.23 -15.44 15.09
N ILE A 27 -5.13 -14.13 15.34
CA ILE A 27 -4.13 -13.27 14.72
C ILE A 27 -2.90 -13.20 15.61
N PHE A 28 -1.73 -13.42 15.02
CA PHE A 28 -0.42 -13.18 15.64
C PHE A 28 0.22 -11.94 15.01
N GLU A 29 0.62 -11.00 15.85
CA GLU A 29 1.32 -9.77 15.49
C GLU A 29 2.61 -9.65 16.30
N LYS A 30 3.74 -9.41 15.62
CA LYS A 30 5.05 -9.28 16.28
C LYS A 30 5.19 -7.94 17.00
N GLU A 31 4.53 -6.90 16.48
CA GLU A 31 4.59 -5.56 17.03
C GLU A 31 3.71 -5.38 18.27
N ASN A 32 3.95 -4.29 19.01
CA ASN A 32 3.15 -3.95 20.19
C ASN A 32 1.79 -3.30 19.85
N TYR A 33 1.44 -3.20 18.57
CA TYR A 33 0.18 -2.66 18.04
C TYR A 33 -0.32 -3.52 16.87
N PHE A 34 -1.62 -3.48 16.60
CA PHE A 34 -2.18 -4.16 15.43
C PHE A 34 -2.34 -3.17 14.28
N GLY A 35 -2.13 -3.62 13.04
CA GLY A 35 -2.39 -2.82 11.85
C GLY A 35 -1.26 -2.79 10.82
N GLY A 36 -0.02 -3.04 11.22
CA GLY A 36 1.16 -2.89 10.38
C GLY A 36 1.24 -1.46 9.81
N HIS A 37 1.14 -1.32 8.48
CA HIS A 37 1.07 0.01 7.83
C HIS A 37 -0.21 0.81 8.18
N THR A 38 -1.19 0.20 8.85
CA THR A 38 -2.31 0.92 9.47
C THR A 38 -1.85 1.44 10.83
N ASP A 39 -1.17 2.58 10.81
CA ASP A 39 -0.49 3.12 11.99
C ASP A 39 -0.99 4.54 12.27
N THR A 40 -1.78 4.68 13.35
CA THR A 40 -2.38 5.94 13.81
C THR A 40 -1.79 6.33 15.15
N HIS A 41 -1.31 7.56 15.26
CA HIS A 41 -0.75 8.13 16.49
C HIS A 41 -1.68 9.17 17.07
N GLU A 42 -2.00 9.05 18.36
CA GLU A 42 -2.84 10.00 19.07
C GLU A 42 -1.99 11.02 19.83
N PHE A 43 -2.23 12.32 19.60
CA PHE A 43 -1.53 13.40 20.27
C PHE A 43 -2.50 14.43 20.85
N LEU A 44 -2.02 15.19 21.83
CA LEU A 44 -2.69 16.41 22.32
C LEU A 44 -1.99 17.63 21.72
N ILE A 45 -2.53 18.17 20.62
CA ILE A 45 -1.98 19.32 19.90
C ILE A 45 -2.99 20.47 19.99
N ASP A 46 -2.53 21.67 20.36
CA ASP A 46 -3.41 22.83 20.58
C ASP A 46 -4.59 22.56 21.53
N ARG A 47 -4.36 21.71 22.54
CA ARG A 47 -5.38 21.20 23.49
C ARG A 47 -6.51 20.38 22.85
N LYS A 48 -6.30 19.87 21.65
CA LYS A 48 -7.22 18.99 20.93
C LYS A 48 -6.59 17.62 20.75
N LYS A 49 -7.40 16.57 20.87
CA LYS A 49 -6.97 15.21 20.53
C LYS A 49 -6.94 15.08 19.02
N VAL A 50 -5.79 14.74 18.48
CA VAL A 50 -5.56 14.61 17.03
C VAL A 50 -5.00 13.22 16.77
N ALA A 51 -5.63 12.49 15.85
CA ALA A 51 -5.18 11.19 15.37
C ALA A 51 -4.50 11.38 14.01
N ILE A 52 -3.25 10.96 13.90
CA ILE A 52 -2.41 11.21 12.71
C ILE A 52 -1.94 9.88 12.16
N ASP A 53 -2.25 9.61 10.90
CA ASP A 53 -1.80 8.40 10.20
C ASP A 53 -0.39 8.61 9.64
N SER A 54 0.48 7.61 9.81
CA SER A 54 1.86 7.64 9.30
C SER A 54 2.15 6.61 8.22
N GLY A 55 1.30 5.58 8.04
CA GLY A 55 1.41 4.61 6.96
C GLY A 55 0.31 4.78 5.92
N PHE A 56 -0.78 4.03 6.06
CA PHE A 56 -1.98 4.17 5.23
C PHE A 56 -2.80 5.39 5.67
N ILE A 57 -3.02 6.34 4.76
CA ILE A 57 -3.71 7.60 5.07
C ILE A 57 -5.01 7.76 4.27
N VAL A 58 -5.01 7.35 2.99
CA VAL A 58 -6.04 7.76 2.02
C VAL A 58 -6.45 6.64 1.06
N PHE A 59 -7.69 6.73 0.60
CA PHE A 59 -8.30 5.80 -0.35
C PHE A 59 -9.37 6.51 -1.20
N ASN A 60 -9.95 5.84 -2.18
CA ASN A 60 -11.14 6.33 -2.88
C ASN A 60 -12.07 5.17 -3.22
N ARG A 61 -13.38 5.42 -3.27
CA ARG A 61 -14.38 4.33 -3.43
C ARG A 61 -14.27 3.57 -4.74
N TYR A 62 -13.78 4.22 -5.79
CA TYR A 62 -13.64 3.62 -7.12
C TYR A 62 -12.52 2.56 -7.14
N ASN A 63 -11.34 2.92 -6.65
CA ASN A 63 -10.17 2.03 -6.67
C ASN A 63 -10.08 1.11 -5.44
N TYR A 64 -10.86 1.39 -4.38
CA TYR A 64 -10.83 0.63 -3.13
C TYR A 64 -12.22 0.05 -2.78
N PRO A 65 -12.86 -0.73 -3.68
CA PRO A 65 -14.22 -1.22 -3.46
C PRO A 65 -14.33 -2.16 -2.25
N LEU A 66 -13.38 -3.09 -2.05
CA LEU A 66 -13.44 -4.04 -0.94
C LEU A 66 -13.20 -3.34 0.40
N PHE A 67 -12.18 -2.49 0.46
CA PHE A 67 -11.91 -1.72 1.66
C PHE A 67 -13.07 -0.76 2.00
N SER A 68 -13.64 -0.10 1.00
CA SER A 68 -14.80 0.79 1.21
C SER A 68 -16.03 0.03 1.71
N ALA A 69 -16.28 -1.17 1.17
CA ALA A 69 -17.36 -2.04 1.63
C ALA A 69 -17.14 -2.50 3.09
N MET A 70 -15.91 -2.89 3.44
CA MET A 70 -15.54 -3.27 4.81
C MET A 70 -15.77 -2.11 5.78
N LEU A 71 -15.31 -0.89 5.47
CA LEU A 71 -15.56 0.28 6.32
C LEU A 71 -17.06 0.54 6.52
N ALA A 72 -17.85 0.42 5.45
CA ALA A 72 -19.30 0.61 5.52
C ALA A 72 -19.97 -0.44 6.42
N GLU A 73 -19.61 -1.73 6.29
CA GLU A 73 -20.16 -2.81 7.11
C GLU A 73 -19.76 -2.67 8.59
N LEU A 74 -18.53 -2.19 8.87
CA LEU A 74 -18.04 -1.92 10.22
C LEU A 74 -18.59 -0.61 10.83
N GLY A 75 -19.38 0.17 10.08
CA GLY A 75 -19.89 1.47 10.52
C GLY A 75 -18.80 2.54 10.69
N VAL A 76 -17.63 2.36 10.08
CA VAL A 76 -16.49 3.27 10.17
C VAL A 76 -16.66 4.40 9.14
N LYS A 77 -16.64 5.64 9.61
CA LYS A 77 -16.89 6.81 8.76
C LYS A 77 -15.62 7.23 8.03
N ALA A 78 -15.79 7.57 6.75
CA ALA A 78 -14.77 8.24 5.95
C ALA A 78 -15.13 9.72 5.75
N GLN A 79 -14.16 10.53 5.40
CA GLN A 79 -14.33 11.94 5.05
C GLN A 79 -13.50 12.30 3.82
N ASN A 80 -13.90 13.34 3.09
CA ASN A 80 -13.18 13.78 1.90
C ASN A 80 -11.76 14.22 2.25
N SER A 81 -10.83 13.96 1.36
CA SER A 81 -9.41 14.28 1.50
C SER A 81 -8.95 15.10 0.30
N ASP A 82 -8.12 16.12 0.55
CA ASP A 82 -7.43 16.83 -0.53
C ASP A 82 -6.18 16.04 -0.95
N MET A 83 -6.13 15.65 -2.22
CA MET A 83 -4.99 14.92 -2.82
C MET A 83 -4.17 15.81 -3.74
N SER A 84 -4.00 17.10 -3.39
CA SER A 84 -3.17 17.98 -4.19
C SER A 84 -1.70 17.52 -4.15
N PHE A 85 -1.05 17.60 -5.30
CA PHE A 85 0.34 17.19 -5.50
C PHE A 85 1.18 18.41 -5.87
N SER A 86 2.46 18.41 -5.50
CA SER A 86 3.41 19.43 -5.92
C SER A 86 4.83 18.88 -5.92
N VAL A 87 5.66 19.48 -6.76
CA VAL A 87 7.09 19.21 -6.84
C VAL A 87 7.84 20.50 -6.56
N ASN A 88 8.87 20.39 -5.73
CA ASN A 88 9.85 21.43 -5.49
C ASN A 88 11.25 20.87 -5.76
N ASN A 89 11.77 21.20 -6.94
CA ASN A 89 13.10 20.81 -7.34
C ASN A 89 14.10 21.90 -6.96
N GLN A 90 14.87 21.66 -5.91
CA GLN A 90 15.89 22.59 -5.41
C GLN A 90 17.14 22.61 -6.27
N VAL A 91 17.33 21.61 -7.15
CA VAL A 91 18.47 21.53 -8.07
C VAL A 91 18.22 22.41 -9.30
N THR A 92 17.05 22.31 -9.92
CA THR A 92 16.70 23.11 -11.10
C THR A 92 16.00 24.43 -10.77
N GLY A 93 15.51 24.57 -9.53
CA GLY A 93 14.68 25.67 -9.07
C GLY A 93 13.22 25.59 -9.54
N LEU A 94 12.84 24.53 -10.25
CA LEU A 94 11.47 24.37 -10.74
C LEU A 94 10.53 24.00 -9.60
N GLN A 95 9.43 24.72 -9.50
CA GLN A 95 8.39 24.48 -8.50
C GLN A 95 7.01 24.62 -9.12
N TYR A 96 6.16 23.61 -8.97
CA TYR A 96 4.79 23.68 -9.46
C TYR A 96 3.83 22.77 -8.66
N ASN A 97 2.54 23.09 -8.76
CA ASN A 97 1.44 22.31 -8.21
C ASN A 97 0.39 22.14 -9.33
N PRO A 98 0.26 20.95 -9.93
CA PRO A 98 -0.69 20.72 -11.02
C PRO A 98 -2.14 20.59 -10.55
N SER A 99 -2.38 20.39 -9.25
CA SER A 99 -3.70 19.98 -8.73
C SER A 99 -4.70 21.13 -8.57
N LYS A 100 -4.26 22.39 -8.55
CA LYS A 100 -5.17 23.55 -8.56
C LYS A 100 -4.98 24.31 -9.87
N LYS A 101 -6.04 24.45 -10.67
CA LYS A 101 -5.99 25.18 -11.96
C LYS A 101 -5.39 26.59 -11.81
N TRP A 102 -5.67 27.23 -10.67
CA TRP A 102 -5.11 28.54 -10.30
C TRP A 102 -3.67 28.47 -9.77
N SER A 103 -3.19 27.34 -9.23
CA SER A 103 -1.81 27.24 -8.71
C SER A 103 -0.76 27.20 -9.81
N LEU A 104 -1.06 26.65 -11.00
CA LEU A 104 -0.17 26.83 -12.15
C LEU A 104 0.00 28.31 -12.54
N LEU A 105 -1.00 29.15 -12.25
CA LEU A 105 -0.97 30.60 -12.44
C LEU A 105 -0.38 31.37 -11.25
N THR A 106 -0.11 30.72 -10.11
CA THR A 106 0.53 31.39 -8.94
C THR A 106 2.01 31.71 -9.17
N ARG A 107 2.63 31.06 -10.16
CA ARG A 107 3.94 31.43 -10.71
C ARG A 107 3.85 31.52 -12.24
N PRO A 108 3.25 32.58 -12.78
CA PRO A 108 3.07 32.71 -14.23
C PRO A 108 4.42 32.75 -14.96
N GLN A 109 5.51 33.11 -14.27
CA GLN A 109 6.87 33.07 -14.82
C GLN A 109 7.28 31.65 -15.26
N ASN A 110 6.71 30.59 -14.68
CA ASN A 110 6.99 29.23 -15.11
C ASN A 110 6.60 29.02 -16.58
N PHE A 111 5.56 29.69 -17.10
CA PHE A 111 5.18 29.58 -18.51
C PHE A 111 6.17 30.25 -19.47
N LEU A 112 7.00 31.17 -18.98
CA LEU A 112 8.12 31.72 -19.76
C LEU A 112 9.27 30.71 -19.89
N ASN A 113 9.40 29.80 -18.91
CA ASN A 113 10.41 28.75 -18.91
C ASN A 113 10.12 27.71 -20.02
N LYS A 114 11.07 27.56 -20.96
CA LYS A 114 10.98 26.60 -22.06
C LYS A 114 10.86 25.15 -21.56
N ASN A 115 11.61 24.79 -20.52
CA ASN A 115 11.62 23.44 -19.95
C ASN A 115 10.27 23.10 -19.33
N PHE A 116 9.65 24.04 -18.62
CA PHE A 116 8.32 23.82 -18.05
C PHE A 116 7.23 23.59 -19.12
N ARG A 117 7.28 24.36 -20.22
CA ARG A 117 6.36 24.14 -21.35
C ARG A 117 6.59 22.81 -22.05
N LEU A 118 7.84 22.40 -22.23
CA LEU A 118 8.20 21.11 -22.80
C LEU A 118 7.71 19.96 -21.92
N MET A 119 7.95 20.03 -20.61
CA MET A 119 7.44 19.08 -19.61
C MET A 119 5.92 18.94 -19.69
N LEU A 120 5.18 20.06 -19.75
CA LEU A 120 3.72 20.04 -19.84
C LEU A 120 3.23 19.43 -21.17
N SER A 121 3.91 19.74 -22.28
CA SER A 121 3.61 19.16 -23.59
C SER A 121 3.78 17.64 -23.56
N ASP A 122 4.89 17.15 -23.02
CA ASP A 122 5.17 15.72 -22.90
C ASP A 122 4.24 15.03 -21.90
N LEU A 123 3.83 15.70 -20.82
CA LEU A 123 2.82 15.19 -19.90
C LEU A 123 1.48 14.93 -20.60
N VAL A 124 0.99 15.93 -21.36
CA VAL A 124 -0.26 15.78 -22.13
C VAL A 124 -0.11 14.71 -23.21
N ARG A 125 1.06 14.64 -23.86
CA ARG A 125 1.38 13.60 -24.84
C ARG A 125 1.34 12.20 -24.21
N PHE A 126 2.03 12.01 -23.07
CA PHE A 126 2.06 10.76 -22.32
C PHE A 126 0.66 10.32 -21.94
N TYR A 127 -0.16 11.23 -21.39
CA TYR A 127 -1.54 10.91 -21.02
C TYR A 127 -2.35 10.46 -22.23
N ARG A 128 -2.29 11.20 -23.34
CA ARG A 128 -3.04 10.87 -24.56
C ARG A 128 -2.61 9.51 -25.15
N GLU A 129 -1.32 9.23 -25.22
CA GLU A 129 -0.80 7.99 -25.83
C GLU A 129 -1.05 6.74 -24.98
N ASN A 130 -1.18 6.91 -23.66
CA ASN A 130 -1.27 5.79 -22.72
C ASN A 130 -2.67 5.57 -22.15
N LYS A 131 -3.64 6.48 -22.37
CA LYS A 131 -4.96 6.41 -21.71
C LYS A 131 -5.77 5.19 -22.10
N GLU A 132 -5.72 4.80 -23.37
CA GLU A 132 -6.60 3.76 -23.96
C GLU A 132 -5.79 2.61 -24.59
N ILE A 133 -4.48 2.53 -24.31
CA ILE A 133 -3.66 1.42 -24.81
C ILE A 133 -4.06 0.11 -24.13
N ALA A 134 -4.12 -0.98 -24.90
CA ALA A 134 -4.40 -2.31 -24.38
C ALA A 134 -3.21 -2.82 -23.55
N VAL A 135 -3.27 -2.63 -22.23
CA VAL A 135 -2.16 -2.96 -21.32
C VAL A 135 -1.79 -4.44 -21.31
N ASP A 136 -2.74 -5.32 -21.63
CA ASP A 136 -2.51 -6.76 -21.68
C ASP A 136 -1.54 -7.15 -22.81
N GLU A 137 -1.53 -6.40 -23.90
CA GLU A 137 -0.67 -6.60 -25.09
C GLU A 137 0.73 -5.98 -24.93
N LEU A 138 0.96 -5.22 -23.85
CA LEU A 138 2.25 -4.58 -23.62
C LEU A 138 3.33 -5.59 -23.25
N ASP A 139 4.54 -5.34 -23.76
CA ASP A 139 5.74 -6.07 -23.39
C ASP A 139 5.99 -5.97 -21.87
N THR A 140 6.08 -7.12 -21.22
CA THR A 140 6.32 -7.24 -19.78
C THR A 140 7.74 -6.86 -19.39
N ASN A 141 8.66 -6.79 -20.36
CA ASN A 141 10.08 -6.60 -20.14
C ASN A 141 10.52 -5.16 -20.44
N LEU A 142 9.71 -4.40 -21.18
CA LEU A 142 9.99 -3.01 -21.51
C LEU A 142 9.93 -2.16 -20.24
N SER A 143 11.03 -1.50 -19.89
CA SER A 143 11.07 -0.54 -18.79
C SER A 143 10.47 0.82 -19.17
N ILE A 144 10.07 1.61 -18.18
CA ILE A 144 9.56 2.96 -18.43
C ILE A 144 10.63 3.84 -19.09
N GLU A 145 11.91 3.70 -18.72
CA GLU A 145 13.00 4.47 -19.33
C GLU A 145 13.20 4.12 -20.82
N GLU A 146 13.21 2.84 -21.17
CA GLU A 146 13.33 2.39 -22.56
C GLU A 146 12.16 2.87 -23.41
N TYR A 147 10.93 2.81 -22.89
CA TYR A 147 9.75 3.38 -23.55
C TYR A 147 9.95 4.89 -23.82
N LEU A 148 10.33 5.65 -22.81
CA LEU A 148 10.51 7.11 -22.95
C LEU A 148 11.61 7.46 -23.96
N ASN A 149 12.69 6.68 -24.00
CA ASN A 149 13.77 6.82 -24.98
C ASN A 149 13.28 6.53 -26.40
N LYS A 150 12.62 5.38 -26.61
CA LYS A 150 12.11 4.94 -27.91
C LYS A 150 11.10 5.94 -28.51
N HIS A 151 10.32 6.60 -27.65
CA HIS A 151 9.29 7.55 -28.05
C HIS A 151 9.71 9.02 -27.96
N GLY A 152 11.00 9.30 -27.70
CA GLY A 152 11.55 10.67 -27.72
C GLY A 152 10.91 11.60 -26.68
N TYR A 153 10.67 11.12 -25.46
CA TYR A 153 10.24 11.95 -24.33
C TYR A 153 11.41 12.73 -23.75
N SER A 154 11.20 14.02 -23.49
CA SER A 154 12.25 14.91 -22.97
C SER A 154 12.70 14.50 -21.57
N GLN A 155 13.99 14.73 -21.28
CA GLN A 155 14.56 14.46 -19.95
C GLN A 155 13.84 15.27 -18.85
N VAL A 156 13.47 16.52 -19.14
CA VAL A 156 12.74 17.38 -18.21
C VAL A 156 11.39 16.77 -17.78
N PHE A 157 10.65 16.15 -18.70
CA PHE A 157 9.40 15.47 -18.33
C PHE A 157 9.63 14.33 -17.33
N ARG A 158 10.72 13.57 -17.51
CA ARG A 158 11.10 12.47 -16.62
C ARG A 158 11.43 13.00 -15.24
N ASP A 159 12.37 13.93 -15.18
CA ASP A 159 12.98 14.37 -13.92
C ASP A 159 12.09 15.30 -13.10
N GLU A 160 11.26 16.12 -13.77
CA GLU A 160 10.42 17.11 -13.08
C GLU A 160 9.00 16.62 -12.80
N HIS A 161 8.56 15.54 -13.43
CA HIS A 161 7.18 15.05 -13.29
C HIS A 161 7.05 13.56 -13.10
N LEU A 162 7.40 12.76 -14.11
CA LEU A 162 7.06 11.34 -14.10
C LEU A 162 7.81 10.61 -12.99
N TYR A 163 9.12 10.81 -12.87
CA TYR A 163 9.92 10.13 -11.86
C TYR A 163 9.55 10.60 -10.44
N PRO A 164 9.45 11.90 -10.12
CA PRO A 164 8.94 12.35 -8.83
C PRO A 164 7.58 11.75 -8.45
N MET A 165 6.66 11.64 -9.42
CA MET A 165 5.34 11.03 -9.20
C MET A 165 5.44 9.54 -8.91
N CYS A 166 6.17 8.77 -9.71
CA CYS A 166 6.39 7.34 -9.49
C CYS A 166 7.10 7.08 -8.15
N GLY A 167 8.10 7.91 -7.81
CA GLY A 167 8.80 7.85 -6.53
C GLY A 167 7.85 8.06 -5.35
N ALA A 168 6.92 9.02 -5.45
CA ALA A 168 5.92 9.27 -4.41
C ALA A 168 4.88 8.14 -4.29
N LEU A 169 4.50 7.51 -5.41
CA LEU A 169 3.51 6.42 -5.43
C LEU A 169 4.05 5.12 -4.83
N TRP A 170 5.29 4.77 -5.17
CA TRP A 170 5.90 3.48 -4.80
C TRP A 170 7.07 3.61 -3.83
N SER A 171 7.24 4.77 -3.19
CA SER A 171 8.32 5.05 -2.22
C SER A 171 9.72 4.66 -2.74
N SER A 172 9.90 4.75 -4.07
CA SER A 172 11.07 4.21 -4.76
C SER A 172 12.13 5.29 -4.96
N PRO A 173 13.43 4.95 -4.81
CA PRO A 173 14.52 5.88 -5.06
C PRO A 173 14.69 6.10 -6.56
N VAL A 174 15.33 7.21 -6.91
CA VAL A 174 15.37 7.74 -8.28
C VAL A 174 15.94 6.72 -9.27
N GLU A 175 16.97 5.98 -8.85
CA GLU A 175 17.73 5.03 -9.65
C GLU A 175 16.95 3.73 -9.98
N GLN A 176 15.83 3.50 -9.29
CA GLN A 176 14.96 2.34 -9.54
C GLN A 176 13.78 2.67 -10.44
N ILE A 177 13.35 3.94 -10.49
CA ILE A 177 12.11 4.32 -11.16
C ILE A 177 12.17 4.04 -12.66
N GLY A 178 13.29 4.36 -13.32
CA GLY A 178 13.49 4.08 -14.74
C GLY A 178 13.37 2.59 -15.12
N LYS A 179 13.60 1.70 -14.15
CA LYS A 179 13.60 0.24 -14.32
C LYS A 179 12.23 -0.41 -14.06
N ILE A 180 11.26 0.35 -13.56
CA ILE A 180 9.90 -0.17 -13.34
C ILE A 180 9.31 -0.56 -14.70
N PRO A 181 8.71 -1.75 -14.85
CA PRO A 181 8.10 -2.15 -16.11
C PRO A 181 7.05 -1.14 -16.57
N TYR A 182 7.14 -0.72 -17.83
CA TYR A 182 6.23 0.24 -18.46
C TYR A 182 4.77 -0.23 -18.36
N LYS A 183 4.52 -1.52 -18.60
CA LYS A 183 3.20 -2.14 -18.43
C LYS A 183 2.63 -1.90 -17.02
N PHE A 184 3.44 -2.03 -15.98
CA PHE A 184 3.00 -1.82 -14.60
C PHE A 184 2.62 -0.37 -14.33
N VAL A 185 3.46 0.58 -14.78
CA VAL A 185 3.20 2.02 -14.64
C VAL A 185 1.90 2.42 -15.34
N VAL A 186 1.73 2.04 -16.61
CA VAL A 186 0.53 2.40 -17.39
C VAL A 186 -0.71 1.73 -16.84
N SER A 187 -0.65 0.44 -16.48
CA SER A 187 -1.78 -0.26 -15.88
C SER A 187 -2.25 0.42 -14.59
N PHE A 188 -1.30 0.82 -13.72
CA PHE A 188 -1.62 1.56 -12.52
C PHE A 188 -2.28 2.92 -12.84
N PHE A 189 -1.68 3.68 -13.76
CA PHE A 189 -2.15 5.03 -14.10
C PHE A 189 -3.53 5.00 -14.77
N GLN A 190 -3.82 3.99 -15.60
CA GLN A 190 -5.14 3.76 -16.18
C GLN A 190 -6.15 3.38 -15.09
N HIS A 191 -5.84 2.37 -14.27
CA HIS A 191 -6.72 1.90 -13.20
C HIS A 191 -7.12 3.04 -12.26
N HIS A 192 -6.13 3.82 -11.82
CA HIS A 192 -6.31 4.92 -10.86
C HIS A 192 -6.78 6.24 -11.50
N GLN A 193 -7.13 6.26 -12.78
CA GLN A 193 -7.59 7.46 -13.49
C GLN A 193 -6.60 8.63 -13.39
N MET A 194 -5.30 8.34 -13.48
CA MET A 194 -4.23 9.32 -13.42
C MET A 194 -3.85 9.90 -14.79
N LEU A 195 -4.24 9.23 -15.89
CA LEU A 195 -4.05 9.69 -17.27
C LEU A 195 -5.14 10.64 -17.78
N GLN A 196 -6.01 11.14 -16.89
CA GLN A 196 -7.06 12.10 -17.22
C GLN A 196 -6.91 13.40 -16.42
N LEU A 197 -7.33 14.51 -17.04
CA LEU A 197 -7.26 15.86 -16.46
C LEU A 197 -8.54 16.27 -15.70
N LYS A 198 -9.62 15.52 -15.86
CA LYS A 198 -10.95 15.78 -15.26
C LYS A 198 -11.51 14.49 -14.68
N ASP A 199 -12.58 14.62 -13.90
CA ASP A 199 -13.40 13.49 -13.41
C ASP A 199 -12.61 12.44 -12.62
N ARG A 200 -11.59 12.90 -11.89
CA ARG A 200 -10.80 12.02 -11.01
C ARG A 200 -11.63 11.60 -9.79
N PRO A 201 -11.46 10.36 -9.28
CA PRO A 201 -12.14 9.92 -8.07
C PRO A 201 -11.91 10.86 -6.89
N GLN A 202 -12.96 11.10 -6.10
CA GLN A 202 -12.84 11.84 -4.85
C GLN A 202 -12.07 10.98 -3.84
N TRP A 203 -10.92 11.49 -3.40
CA TRP A 203 -10.15 10.87 -2.33
C TRP A 203 -10.81 11.07 -0.98
N GLN A 204 -10.63 10.09 -0.11
CA GLN A 204 -11.17 10.01 1.23
C GLN A 204 -10.08 9.54 2.20
N THR A 205 -10.29 9.82 3.48
CA THR A 205 -9.49 9.33 4.60
C THR A 205 -10.44 8.82 5.69
N VAL A 206 -9.95 7.93 6.55
CA VAL A 206 -10.74 7.39 7.67
C VAL A 206 -10.88 8.48 8.72
N LYS A 207 -12.12 8.81 9.11
CA LYS A 207 -12.37 9.83 10.11
C LYS A 207 -11.94 9.32 11.48
N GLY A 208 -11.04 10.06 12.14
CA GLY A 208 -10.45 9.65 13.42
C GLY A 208 -9.19 8.80 13.28
N GLY A 209 -8.63 8.67 12.09
CA GLY A 209 -7.43 7.87 11.82
C GLY A 209 -7.75 6.42 11.43
N SER A 210 -6.85 5.82 10.65
CA SER A 210 -7.03 4.52 10.04
C SER A 210 -7.20 3.37 11.04
N ALA A 211 -6.59 3.44 12.23
CA ALA A 211 -6.78 2.45 13.30
C ALA A 211 -8.25 2.28 13.75
N SER A 212 -9.13 3.24 13.42
CA SER A 212 -10.56 3.19 13.74
C SER A 212 -11.25 1.91 13.26
N TYR A 213 -10.87 1.36 12.10
CA TYR A 213 -11.48 0.11 11.65
C TYR A 213 -10.93 -1.12 12.37
N ILE A 214 -9.73 -1.06 12.93
CA ILE A 214 -9.18 -2.14 13.77
C ILE A 214 -10.00 -2.24 15.05
N TYR A 215 -10.26 -1.10 15.69
CA TYR A 215 -11.15 -1.04 16.87
C TYR A 215 -12.57 -1.51 16.56
N ALA A 216 -13.07 -1.20 15.36
CA ALA A 216 -14.35 -1.72 14.92
C ALA A 216 -14.33 -3.25 14.76
N ILE A 217 -13.30 -3.83 14.12
CA ILE A 217 -13.18 -5.30 14.00
C ILE A 217 -13.09 -5.95 15.40
N GLN A 218 -12.32 -5.38 16.33
CA GLN A 218 -12.23 -5.90 17.71
C GLN A 218 -13.60 -5.93 18.42
N ARG A 219 -14.43 -4.93 18.15
CA ARG A 219 -15.79 -4.83 18.72
C ARG A 219 -16.78 -5.78 18.04
N GLU A 220 -16.77 -5.83 16.71
CA GLU A 220 -17.75 -6.59 15.92
C GLU A 220 -17.40 -8.09 15.78
N CYS A 221 -16.15 -8.47 16.05
CA CYS A 221 -15.66 -9.86 15.96
C CYS A 221 -15.16 -10.36 17.34
N PRO A 222 -16.04 -10.56 18.34
CA PRO A 222 -15.62 -10.91 19.71
C PRO A 222 -15.01 -12.31 19.83
N THR A 223 -15.22 -13.19 18.84
CA THR A 223 -14.64 -14.54 18.76
C THR A 223 -13.20 -14.54 18.24
N LEU A 224 -12.72 -13.41 17.70
CA LEU A 224 -11.39 -13.27 17.16
C LEU A 224 -10.37 -13.17 18.30
N ILE A 225 -9.36 -14.04 18.27
CA ILE A 225 -8.30 -14.07 19.28
C ILE A 225 -7.13 -13.23 18.78
N TRP A 226 -6.72 -12.25 19.57
CA TRP A 226 -5.67 -11.30 19.22
C TRP A 226 -4.42 -11.57 20.06
N LYS A 227 -3.29 -11.84 19.42
CA LYS A 227 -2.01 -12.11 20.09
C LYS A 227 -0.93 -11.15 19.60
N LYS A 228 -0.42 -10.31 20.52
CA LYS A 228 0.81 -9.54 20.34
C LYS A 228 1.99 -10.44 20.65
N THR A 229 2.25 -11.37 19.75
CA THR A 229 3.26 -12.41 19.90
C THR A 229 3.90 -12.68 18.55
N GLU A 230 5.21 -12.54 18.49
CA GLU A 230 6.00 -12.92 17.33
C GLU A 230 5.93 -14.44 17.11
N VAL A 231 5.56 -14.83 15.89
CA VAL A 231 5.75 -16.20 15.41
C VAL A 231 7.21 -16.36 15.03
N GLN A 232 7.88 -17.35 15.61
CA GLN A 232 9.28 -17.65 15.31
C GLN A 232 9.37 -18.62 14.14
N HIS A 233 8.53 -19.66 14.15
CA HIS A 233 8.49 -20.67 13.09
C HIS A 233 7.07 -21.21 12.90
N VAL A 234 6.81 -21.68 11.68
CA VAL A 234 5.62 -22.44 11.33
C VAL A 234 6.04 -23.80 10.78
N THR A 235 5.59 -24.86 11.44
CA THR A 235 5.74 -26.24 10.96
C THR A 235 4.40 -26.72 10.41
N ARG A 236 4.43 -27.36 9.24
CA ARG A 236 3.23 -27.77 8.51
C ARG A 236 3.27 -29.28 8.30
N SER A 237 2.24 -29.96 8.78
CA SER A 237 2.05 -31.40 8.63
C SER A 237 0.81 -31.67 7.77
N GLU A 238 0.57 -32.93 7.41
CA GLU A 238 -0.58 -33.31 6.58
C GLU A 238 -1.92 -32.98 7.25
N ASN A 239 -1.98 -33.05 8.59
CA ASN A 239 -3.23 -32.96 9.35
C ASN A 239 -3.33 -31.71 10.24
N HIS A 240 -2.23 -30.98 10.46
CA HIS A 240 -2.24 -29.81 11.33
C HIS A 240 -1.10 -28.85 11.00
N ILE A 241 -1.27 -27.60 11.44
CA ILE A 241 -0.25 -26.58 11.48
C ILE A 241 0.19 -26.35 12.93
N SER A 242 1.48 -26.16 13.13
CA SER A 242 2.06 -25.80 14.41
C SER A 242 2.70 -24.42 14.33
N ILE A 243 2.18 -23.48 15.11
CA ILE A 243 2.73 -22.13 15.30
C ILE A 243 3.65 -22.15 16.52
N ILE A 244 4.92 -21.81 16.35
CA ILE A 244 5.91 -21.75 17.41
C ILE A 244 6.19 -20.29 17.76
N THR A 245 6.10 -19.98 19.04
CA THR A 245 6.37 -18.66 19.61
C THR A 245 7.28 -18.80 20.83
N ALA A 246 7.75 -17.67 21.38
CA ALA A 246 8.49 -17.66 22.65
C ALA A 246 7.70 -18.24 23.84
N HIS A 247 6.37 -18.30 23.75
CA HIS A 247 5.49 -18.80 24.81
C HIS A 247 5.11 -20.28 24.64
N GLY A 248 5.62 -20.93 23.59
CA GLY A 248 5.36 -22.34 23.31
C GLY A 248 4.73 -22.56 21.94
N GLN A 249 4.08 -23.71 21.80
CA GLN A 249 3.56 -24.23 20.56
C GLN A 249 2.03 -24.34 20.59
N GLU A 250 1.38 -23.90 19.51
CA GLU A 250 -0.07 -24.03 19.34
C GLU A 250 -0.43 -24.68 18.00
N GLN A 251 -1.43 -25.56 18.03
CA GLN A 251 -1.93 -26.26 16.84
C GLN A 251 -3.14 -25.58 16.22
N PHE A 252 -3.18 -25.58 14.89
CA PHE A 252 -4.23 -25.01 14.05
C PHE A 252 -4.53 -25.95 12.87
N ASP A 253 -5.70 -25.79 12.26
CA ASP A 253 -6.08 -26.56 11.07
C ASP A 253 -5.53 -25.91 9.79
N TRP A 254 -5.36 -24.58 9.81
CA TRP A 254 -4.89 -23.80 8.67
C TRP A 254 -4.06 -22.60 9.12
N VAL A 255 -3.12 -22.16 8.27
CA VAL A 255 -2.38 -20.91 8.46
C VAL A 255 -2.51 -19.99 7.25
N ILE A 256 -2.78 -18.71 7.52
CA ILE A 256 -2.73 -17.63 6.55
C ILE A 256 -1.53 -16.76 6.88
N PHE A 257 -0.56 -16.73 5.97
CA PHE A 257 0.53 -15.78 6.01
C PHE A 257 0.05 -14.45 5.42
N ALA A 258 -0.05 -13.44 6.29
CA ALA A 258 -0.42 -12.07 5.98
C ALA A 258 0.73 -11.08 6.29
N SER A 259 1.96 -11.59 6.33
CA SER A 259 3.20 -10.83 6.49
C SER A 259 3.84 -10.55 5.12
N HIS A 260 4.96 -9.85 5.11
CA HIS A 260 5.80 -9.76 3.92
C HIS A 260 6.29 -11.15 3.48
N ALA A 261 6.46 -11.32 2.16
CA ALA A 261 6.81 -12.59 1.52
C ALA A 261 8.16 -13.13 1.99
N ASP A 262 9.16 -12.26 2.16
CA ASP A 262 10.49 -12.63 2.65
C ASP A 262 10.45 -13.04 4.13
N ASP A 263 9.66 -12.34 4.94
CA ASP A 263 9.41 -12.73 6.33
C ASP A 263 8.67 -14.07 6.40
N THR A 264 7.67 -14.29 5.55
CA THR A 264 6.98 -15.59 5.44
C THR A 264 7.96 -16.72 5.13
N LEU A 265 8.88 -16.54 4.18
CA LEU A 265 9.87 -17.56 3.85
C LEU A 265 10.76 -17.92 5.05
N LYS A 266 11.17 -16.95 5.86
CA LYS A 266 11.96 -17.19 7.08
C LYS A 266 11.18 -17.95 8.15
N LEU A 267 9.87 -17.73 8.23
CA LEU A 267 8.99 -18.40 9.19
C LEU A 267 8.74 -19.88 8.82
N LEU A 268 8.74 -20.21 7.53
CA LEU A 268 8.52 -21.57 7.05
C LEU A 268 9.73 -22.46 7.37
N LYS A 269 9.54 -23.49 8.19
CA LYS A 269 10.64 -24.44 8.53
C LYS A 269 11.09 -25.29 7.33
N GLN A 270 10.16 -25.59 6.43
CA GLN A 270 10.39 -26.38 5.21
C GLN A 270 9.57 -25.77 4.07
N PRO A 271 10.01 -24.65 3.47
CA PRO A 271 9.40 -24.14 2.25
C PRO A 271 9.61 -25.15 1.12
N SER A 272 8.62 -25.31 0.25
CA SER A 272 8.79 -26.02 -1.02
C SER A 272 9.59 -25.17 -2.00
N GLU A 273 10.12 -25.80 -3.06
CA GLU A 273 10.83 -25.09 -4.14
C GLU A 273 9.96 -23.99 -4.74
N LYS A 274 8.69 -24.27 -5.03
CA LYS A 274 7.74 -23.27 -5.56
C LYS A 274 7.54 -22.09 -4.62
N GLU A 275 7.41 -22.35 -3.31
CA GLU A 275 7.27 -21.28 -2.32
C GLU A 275 8.52 -20.40 -2.28
N HIS A 276 9.70 -21.01 -2.29
CA HIS A 276 10.97 -20.28 -2.34
C HIS A 276 11.08 -19.44 -3.62
N ASP A 277 10.83 -20.04 -4.78
CA ASP A 277 10.92 -19.38 -6.08
C ASP A 277 9.94 -18.21 -6.22
N ILE A 278 8.70 -18.38 -5.75
CA ILE A 278 7.65 -17.37 -5.90
C ILE A 278 7.77 -16.28 -4.84
N LEU A 279 7.85 -16.65 -3.56
CA LEU A 279 7.91 -15.66 -2.48
C LEU A 279 9.26 -14.92 -2.46
N GLY A 280 10.34 -15.56 -2.93
CA GLY A 280 11.67 -14.98 -3.03
C GLY A 280 11.79 -13.89 -4.10
N CYS A 281 10.83 -13.79 -5.01
CA CYS A 281 10.80 -12.73 -6.04
C CYS A 281 10.42 -11.35 -5.48
N PHE A 282 9.80 -11.29 -4.29
CA PHE A 282 9.33 -10.04 -3.70
C PHE A 282 10.38 -9.47 -2.75
N ALA A 283 11.13 -8.48 -3.24
CA ALA A 283 12.03 -7.67 -2.41
C ALA A 283 11.28 -6.53 -1.71
N TYR A 284 11.88 -6.00 -0.65
CA TYR A 284 11.34 -4.87 0.10
C TYR A 284 12.43 -3.85 0.38
N GLN A 285 12.06 -2.58 0.38
CA GLN A 285 12.91 -1.45 0.70
C GLN A 285 12.53 -0.85 2.05
N ASP A 286 13.52 -0.63 2.90
CA ASP A 286 13.36 0.10 4.15
C ASP A 286 13.17 1.60 3.88
N ASN A 287 12.18 2.18 4.56
CA ASN A 287 11.83 3.59 4.47
C ASN A 287 11.60 4.16 5.86
N VAL A 288 11.98 5.41 6.05
CA VAL A 288 11.80 6.11 7.32
C VAL A 288 10.67 7.11 7.19
N MET A 289 9.68 7.02 8.07
CA MET A 289 8.60 7.98 8.18
C MET A 289 8.79 8.81 9.45
N VAL A 290 8.75 10.13 9.30
CA VAL A 290 8.84 11.07 10.42
C VAL A 290 7.58 11.92 10.47
N VAL A 291 6.84 11.86 11.58
CA VAL A 291 5.73 12.77 11.87
C VAL A 291 6.27 13.94 12.67
N HIS A 292 6.08 15.18 12.18
CA HIS A 292 6.67 16.38 12.78
C HIS A 292 5.86 17.66 12.50
N ALA A 293 6.18 18.74 13.21
CA ALA A 293 5.62 20.07 12.98
C ALA A 293 6.62 21.09 12.39
N ASP A 294 7.80 20.62 11.96
CA ASP A 294 8.81 21.48 11.33
C ASP A 294 8.33 21.95 9.94
N ARG A 295 8.04 23.25 9.83
CA ARG A 295 7.56 23.87 8.59
C ARG A 295 8.66 24.12 7.58
N SER A 296 9.93 24.03 7.97
CA SER A 296 11.08 24.25 7.08
C SER A 296 11.16 23.21 5.96
N ILE A 297 10.52 22.04 6.15
CA ILE A 297 10.41 21.01 5.11
C ILE A 297 9.61 21.53 3.90
N MET A 298 8.61 22.38 4.11
CA MET A 298 7.72 22.85 3.04
C MET A 298 8.22 24.14 2.38
N PRO A 299 7.76 24.48 1.15
CA PRO A 299 8.08 25.76 0.54
C PRO A 299 7.73 26.97 1.41
N LYS A 300 8.52 28.05 1.30
CA LYS A 300 8.32 29.28 2.09
C LYS A 300 6.90 29.87 1.98
N SER A 301 6.30 29.81 0.79
CA SER A 301 4.94 30.30 0.58
C SER A 301 3.92 29.16 0.73
N GLN A 302 3.02 29.30 1.71
CA GLN A 302 1.95 28.33 1.94
C GLN A 302 0.98 28.18 0.77
N SER A 303 0.85 29.21 -0.10
CA SER A 303 0.06 29.11 -1.32
C SER A 303 0.55 28.04 -2.30
N GLN A 304 1.79 27.58 -2.14
CA GLN A 304 2.42 26.55 -2.96
C GLN A 304 2.36 25.16 -2.31
N TRP A 305 1.84 25.06 -1.09
CA TRP A 305 1.70 23.78 -0.43
C TRP A 305 0.65 22.94 -1.15
N ALA A 306 0.91 21.65 -1.16
CA ALA A 306 -0.02 20.63 -1.56
C ALA A 306 -0.03 19.55 -0.48
N SER A 307 -1.07 18.72 -0.48
CA SER A 307 -1.17 17.62 0.49
C SER A 307 -0.05 16.61 0.31
N TRP A 308 0.43 16.43 -0.91
CA TRP A 308 1.58 15.59 -1.28
C TRP A 308 2.66 16.47 -1.90
N HIS A 309 3.85 16.47 -1.29
CA HIS A 309 4.94 17.32 -1.73
C HIS A 309 6.20 16.49 -1.96
N VAL A 310 6.76 16.57 -3.17
CA VAL A 310 8.05 15.95 -3.48
C VAL A 310 9.15 16.99 -3.43
N HIS A 311 10.15 16.71 -2.61
CA HIS A 311 11.39 17.48 -2.52
C HIS A 311 12.45 16.80 -3.37
N VAL A 312 12.98 17.49 -4.36
CA VAL A 312 14.15 17.01 -5.11
C VAL A 312 15.36 17.82 -4.68
N THR A 313 16.33 17.17 -4.05
CA THR A 313 17.56 17.79 -3.56
C THR A 313 18.78 17.14 -4.21
N ALA A 314 19.90 17.86 -4.26
CA ALA A 314 21.18 17.26 -4.64
C ALA A 314 21.58 16.18 -3.61
N GLN A 315 22.14 15.07 -4.07
CA GLN A 315 22.72 14.06 -3.21
C GLN A 315 24.06 14.57 -2.65
N LYS A 316 24.25 14.50 -1.33
CA LYS A 316 25.43 15.07 -0.66
C LYS A 316 26.72 14.27 -0.87
N GLU A 317 26.63 13.00 -1.29
CA GLU A 317 27.75 12.04 -1.26
C GLU A 317 28.06 11.36 -2.61
N ALA A 318 27.34 11.68 -3.68
CA ALA A 318 27.60 11.18 -5.03
C ALA A 318 27.92 12.36 -5.98
N SER A 319 28.36 12.06 -7.21
CA SER A 319 28.67 13.08 -8.22
C SER A 319 27.54 14.12 -8.31
N ALA A 320 27.91 15.38 -8.60
CA ALA A 320 27.05 16.56 -8.51
C ALA A 320 25.72 16.51 -9.30
N ASP A 321 25.49 15.46 -10.08
CA ASP A 321 24.31 15.23 -10.92
C ASP A 321 23.29 14.21 -10.33
N SER A 322 23.57 13.64 -9.16
CA SER A 322 22.67 12.67 -8.51
C SER A 322 21.67 13.36 -7.58
N VAL A 323 20.40 12.97 -7.66
CA VAL A 323 19.28 13.61 -6.95
C VAL A 323 18.61 12.65 -5.97
N HIS A 324 18.11 13.17 -4.86
CA HIS A 324 17.42 12.40 -3.83
C HIS A 324 16.00 12.94 -3.62
N TYR A 325 15.02 12.04 -3.57
CA TYR A 325 13.62 12.37 -3.32
C TYR A 325 13.26 12.19 -1.84
N GLY A 326 12.59 13.20 -1.29
CA GLY A 326 11.88 13.12 -0.01
C GLY A 326 10.42 13.51 -0.24
N PHE A 327 9.51 12.91 0.52
CA PHE A 327 8.07 13.11 0.33
C PHE A 327 7.43 13.61 1.61
N SER A 328 6.83 14.79 1.60
CA SER A 328 6.09 15.31 2.75
C SER A 328 4.59 15.33 2.49
N TYR A 329 3.84 14.76 3.43
CA TYR A 329 2.39 14.77 3.47
C TYR A 329 1.92 15.88 4.42
N TRP A 330 1.18 16.86 3.92
CA TRP A 330 0.59 17.90 4.77
C TRP A 330 -0.70 17.37 5.42
N MET A 331 -0.57 16.85 6.64
CA MET A 331 -1.61 16.05 7.29
C MET A 331 -2.85 16.86 7.61
N ASN A 332 -2.74 18.16 7.91
CA ASN A 332 -3.92 19.00 8.15
C ASN A 332 -4.86 19.03 6.93
N SER A 333 -4.31 19.06 5.72
CA SER A 333 -5.08 19.06 4.47
C SER A 333 -5.52 17.64 4.09
N LEU A 334 -4.63 16.66 4.26
CA LEU A 334 -4.88 15.28 3.85
C LEU A 334 -5.89 14.56 4.76
N GLN A 335 -5.79 14.77 6.08
CA GLN A 335 -6.65 14.14 7.11
C GLN A 335 -7.69 15.08 7.74
N ASN A 336 -7.79 16.34 7.31
CA ASN A 336 -8.64 17.37 7.94
C ASN A 336 -8.38 17.50 9.45
N LEU A 337 -7.11 17.54 9.87
CA LEU A 337 -6.77 17.61 11.29
C LEU A 337 -7.32 18.90 11.90
N ASP A 338 -8.06 18.76 12.99
CA ASP A 338 -8.63 19.89 13.72
C ASP A 338 -7.59 20.50 14.68
N CYS A 339 -6.53 21.08 14.13
CA CYS A 339 -5.52 21.83 14.89
C CYS A 339 -4.95 23.00 14.07
N LYS A 340 -4.43 24.02 14.76
CA LYS A 340 -3.77 25.18 14.13
C LYS A 340 -2.33 24.87 13.76
N THR A 341 -1.66 24.08 14.60
CA THR A 341 -0.32 23.55 14.34
C THR A 341 -0.34 22.75 13.05
N GLN A 342 0.62 23.06 12.16
CA GLN A 342 0.78 22.37 10.89
C GLN A 342 1.61 21.11 11.12
N VAL A 343 1.04 19.96 10.79
CA VAL A 343 1.67 18.65 10.97
C VAL A 343 1.96 18.03 9.62
N PHE A 344 3.13 17.42 9.53
CA PHE A 344 3.63 16.75 8.35
C PHE A 344 4.03 15.33 8.69
N SER A 345 3.79 14.42 7.75
CA SER A 345 4.42 13.10 7.74
C SER A 345 5.41 13.10 6.58
N THR A 346 6.71 12.98 6.85
CA THR A 346 7.75 13.02 5.83
C THR A 346 8.39 11.63 5.68
N LEU A 347 8.24 11.06 4.50
CA LEU A 347 8.84 9.81 4.07
C LEU A 347 10.23 10.08 3.47
N ASN A 348 11.21 9.33 3.97
CA ASN A 348 12.63 9.44 3.62
C ASN A 348 13.10 10.91 3.59
N PRO A 349 13.13 11.59 4.74
CA PRO A 349 13.54 12.99 4.79
C PRO A 349 14.91 13.21 4.14
N ASN A 350 14.93 13.99 3.06
CA ASN A 350 16.15 14.40 2.36
C ASN A 350 16.67 15.78 2.78
N MET A 351 15.96 16.41 3.71
CA MET A 351 16.28 17.70 4.33
C MET A 351 16.24 17.55 5.85
N PRO A 352 17.01 18.36 6.60
CA PRO A 352 17.00 18.29 8.05
C PRO A 352 15.62 18.62 8.62
N ILE A 353 15.19 17.85 9.62
CA ILE A 353 14.00 18.13 10.44
C ILE A 353 14.47 18.47 11.85
N ALA A 354 14.02 19.59 12.40
CA ALA A 354 14.34 20.01 13.76
C ALA A 354 13.87 18.95 14.78
N LYS A 355 14.80 18.45 15.61
CA LYS A 355 14.55 17.30 16.51
C LYS A 355 13.43 17.56 17.53
N ASP A 356 13.33 18.80 18.01
CA ASP A 356 12.31 19.26 18.95
C ASP A 356 10.90 19.39 18.32
N HIS A 357 10.81 19.30 16.99
CA HIS A 357 9.55 19.28 16.26
C HIS A 357 9.08 17.87 15.88
N ILE A 358 9.88 16.82 16.15
CA ILE A 358 9.53 15.43 15.81
C ILE A 358 8.58 14.86 16.87
N TYR A 359 7.46 14.32 16.40
CA TYR A 359 6.50 13.60 17.23
C TYR A 359 6.76 12.09 17.23
N VAL A 360 6.98 11.51 16.04
CA VAL A 360 7.13 10.08 15.84
C VAL A 360 8.13 9.81 14.72
N GLU A 361 8.94 8.77 14.89
CA GLU A 361 9.72 8.13 13.85
C GLU A 361 9.29 6.66 13.71
N ARG A 362 9.15 6.19 12.48
CA ARG A 362 8.74 4.82 12.13
C ARG A 362 9.58 4.30 10.98
N HIS A 363 9.89 3.01 11.04
CA HIS A 363 10.51 2.28 9.94
C HIS A 363 9.45 1.39 9.28
N TYR A 364 9.30 1.55 7.97
CA TYR A 364 8.41 0.75 7.14
C TYR A 364 9.18 0.05 6.04
N ARG A 365 8.66 -1.07 5.56
CA ARG A 365 9.21 -1.81 4.42
C ARG A 365 8.17 -1.83 3.30
N HIS A 366 8.49 -1.22 2.16
CA HIS A 366 7.62 -1.18 0.99
C HIS A 366 8.09 -2.21 -0.05
N PRO A 367 7.17 -2.93 -0.73
CA PRO A 367 7.53 -3.89 -1.76
C PRO A 367 8.16 -3.22 -2.99
N VAL A 368 9.14 -3.88 -3.59
CA VAL A 368 9.79 -3.45 -4.84
C VAL A 368 9.17 -4.18 -6.02
N PHE A 369 8.60 -3.44 -6.97
CA PHE A 369 7.92 -3.99 -8.14
C PHE A 369 8.83 -4.02 -9.38
N ASN A 370 9.76 -4.97 -9.38
CA ASN A 370 10.54 -5.30 -10.57
C ASN A 370 9.84 -6.37 -11.42
N GLN A 371 10.44 -6.68 -12.56
CA GLN A 371 9.93 -7.68 -13.51
C GLN A 371 9.66 -9.05 -12.87
N THR A 372 10.57 -9.53 -12.01
CA THR A 372 10.43 -10.85 -11.37
C THR A 372 9.30 -10.87 -10.35
N ALA A 373 9.16 -9.81 -9.55
CA ALA A 373 8.06 -9.65 -8.59
C ALA A 373 6.71 -9.65 -9.32
N ILE A 374 6.58 -8.87 -10.40
CA ILE A 374 5.35 -8.78 -11.19
C ILE A 374 5.00 -10.12 -11.84
N ALA A 375 5.99 -10.82 -12.41
CA ALA A 375 5.76 -12.16 -12.97
C ALA A 375 5.28 -13.16 -11.90
N ALA A 376 5.87 -13.12 -10.70
CA ALA A 376 5.49 -13.99 -9.59
C ALA A 376 4.05 -13.79 -9.11
N GLN A 377 3.44 -12.61 -9.29
CA GLN A 377 2.06 -12.35 -8.89
C GLN A 377 1.05 -13.29 -9.56
N SER A 378 1.30 -13.67 -10.82
CA SER A 378 0.45 -14.59 -11.60
C SER A 378 0.52 -16.04 -11.08
N ARG A 379 1.56 -16.37 -10.31
CA ARG A 379 1.89 -17.73 -9.85
C ARG A 379 1.32 -18.07 -8.48
N TRP A 380 0.51 -17.19 -7.89
CA TRP A 380 -0.08 -17.39 -6.55
C TRP A 380 -0.81 -18.73 -6.38
N HIS A 381 -1.53 -19.17 -7.42
CA HIS A 381 -2.29 -20.42 -7.42
C HIS A 381 -1.40 -21.67 -7.29
N GLU A 382 -0.10 -21.57 -7.58
CA GLU A 382 0.85 -22.67 -7.46
C GLU A 382 1.21 -23.01 -6.01
N ILE A 383 0.99 -22.07 -5.06
CA ILE A 383 1.38 -22.21 -3.65
C ILE A 383 0.21 -22.15 -2.68
N ASN A 384 -0.90 -21.50 -3.04
CA ASN A 384 -2.06 -21.40 -2.15
C ASN A 384 -2.76 -22.75 -1.97
N GLY A 385 -3.15 -23.07 -0.75
CA GLY A 385 -3.80 -24.34 -0.40
C GLY A 385 -2.80 -25.47 -0.09
N TYR A 386 -1.55 -25.33 -0.54
CA TYR A 386 -0.52 -26.31 -0.30
C TYR A 386 -0.19 -26.43 1.20
N LYS A 387 -0.18 -27.67 1.72
CA LYS A 387 0.05 -27.98 3.14
C LYS A 387 -0.75 -27.06 4.08
N ARG A 388 -2.05 -26.90 3.80
CA ARG A 388 -3.00 -26.12 4.64
C ARG A 388 -2.53 -24.69 4.90
N SER A 389 -1.93 -24.07 3.88
CA SER A 389 -1.34 -22.73 3.96
C SER A 389 -1.91 -21.82 2.88
N SER A 390 -2.11 -20.56 3.24
CA SER A 390 -2.49 -19.51 2.31
C SER A 390 -1.60 -18.29 2.46
N PHE A 391 -1.48 -17.51 1.39
CA PHE A 391 -0.59 -16.35 1.33
C PHE A 391 -1.36 -15.15 0.82
N CYS A 392 -1.35 -14.05 1.58
CA CYS A 392 -1.97 -12.79 1.20
C CYS A 392 -1.10 -11.62 1.66
N GLY A 393 -1.27 -10.47 1.03
CA GLY A 393 -0.41 -9.31 1.20
C GLY A 393 -0.54 -8.37 0.02
N ALA A 394 -0.28 -7.08 0.26
CA ALA A 394 -0.38 -6.05 -0.79
C ALA A 394 0.60 -6.29 -1.96
N TYR A 395 1.68 -7.04 -1.74
CA TYR A 395 2.67 -7.40 -2.75
C TYR A 395 2.11 -8.32 -3.87
N TRP A 396 0.91 -8.88 -3.71
CA TRP A 396 0.20 -9.59 -4.78
C TRP A 396 -0.50 -8.68 -5.80
N GLY A 397 -0.47 -7.35 -5.61
CA GLY A 397 -1.03 -6.35 -6.52
C GLY A 397 -0.09 -5.14 -6.68
N TRP A 398 -0.61 -3.92 -6.57
CA TRP A 398 0.21 -2.71 -6.69
C TRP A 398 0.85 -2.22 -5.38
N GLY A 399 0.67 -2.95 -4.27
CA GLY A 399 1.23 -2.57 -2.97
C GLY A 399 0.34 -1.67 -2.12
N PHE A 400 -0.92 -1.44 -2.51
CA PHE A 400 -1.85 -0.58 -1.79
C PHE A 400 -2.79 -1.37 -0.87
N HIS A 401 -3.54 -0.63 -0.04
CA HIS A 401 -4.46 -1.20 0.95
C HIS A 401 -5.55 -2.10 0.33
N GLU A 402 -6.08 -1.69 -0.83
CA GLU A 402 -7.05 -2.51 -1.58
C GLU A 402 -6.41 -3.80 -2.08
N ASP A 403 -5.17 -3.79 -2.55
CA ASP A 403 -4.47 -5.00 -3.00
C ASP A 403 -4.31 -5.98 -1.83
N GLY A 404 -4.00 -5.44 -0.65
CA GLY A 404 -3.97 -6.21 0.58
C GLY A 404 -5.32 -6.86 0.90
N ALA A 405 -6.41 -6.09 0.87
CA ALA A 405 -7.78 -6.61 1.07
C ALA A 405 -8.20 -7.62 -0.01
N ARG A 406 -7.91 -7.36 -1.29
CA ARG A 406 -8.23 -8.21 -2.43
C ARG A 406 -7.50 -9.54 -2.37
N SER A 407 -6.20 -9.53 -2.03
CA SER A 407 -5.42 -10.75 -1.85
C SER A 407 -5.96 -11.61 -0.70
N ALA A 408 -6.44 -10.98 0.37
CA ALA A 408 -7.08 -11.66 1.50
C ALA A 408 -8.46 -12.20 1.12
N ASP A 409 -9.29 -11.43 0.41
CA ASP A 409 -10.61 -11.87 -0.09
C ASP A 409 -10.48 -13.12 -0.96
N ARG A 410 -9.44 -13.17 -1.81
CA ARG A 410 -9.11 -14.37 -2.60
C ARG A 410 -8.82 -15.60 -1.72
N VAL A 411 -8.09 -15.43 -0.62
CA VAL A 411 -7.84 -16.51 0.37
C VAL A 411 -9.14 -16.90 1.09
N VAL A 412 -9.94 -15.93 1.51
CA VAL A 412 -11.22 -16.16 2.19
C VAL A 412 -12.15 -17.00 1.32
N ASN A 413 -12.31 -16.65 0.04
CA ASN A 413 -13.19 -17.37 -0.88
C ASN A 413 -12.72 -18.82 -1.09
N HIS A 414 -11.40 -19.05 -1.19
CA HIS A 414 -10.85 -20.41 -1.27
C HIS A 414 -11.12 -21.23 0.00
N LEU A 415 -10.97 -20.65 1.18
CA LEU A 415 -11.24 -21.36 2.44
C LEU A 415 -12.73 -21.65 2.64
N MET A 416 -13.60 -20.74 2.20
CA MET A 416 -15.04 -20.95 2.25
C MET A 416 -15.48 -22.07 1.31
N SER A 417 -14.87 -22.22 0.13
CA SER A 417 -15.20 -23.32 -0.79
C SER A 417 -14.82 -24.69 -0.21
N ILE A 418 -13.68 -24.79 0.48
CA ILE A 418 -13.27 -26.04 1.16
C ILE A 418 -14.29 -26.43 2.25
N ALA A 419 -14.75 -25.45 3.05
CA ALA A 419 -15.71 -25.72 4.11
C ALA A 419 -17.08 -26.18 3.59
N ASP A 420 -17.50 -25.69 2.42
CA ASP A 420 -18.76 -26.09 1.79
C ASP A 420 -18.65 -27.49 1.16
N GLU A 421 -17.48 -27.88 0.62
CA GLU A 421 -17.22 -29.24 0.11
C GLU A 421 -17.25 -30.30 1.22
N ASP A 422 -16.67 -30.02 2.39
CA ASP A 422 -16.70 -30.92 3.55
C ASP A 422 -18.13 -31.11 4.11
N MET A 423 -19.02 -30.14 3.93
CA MET A 423 -20.42 -30.18 4.37
C MET A 423 -21.36 -30.82 3.33
N GLY A 424 -20.99 -30.82 2.04
CA GLY A 424 -21.76 -31.44 0.95
C GLY A 424 -21.57 -32.96 0.80
N GLY A 425 -20.65 -33.56 1.56
CA GLY A 425 -20.39 -35.01 1.58
C GLY A 425 -21.39 -35.85 2.40
N VAL A 426 -22.35 -35.21 3.06
CA VAL A 426 -23.42 -35.88 3.81
C VAL A 426 -24.75 -35.59 3.15
N ASP A 427 -25.09 -36.33 2.08
CA ASP A 427 -26.51 -36.53 1.77
C ASP A 427 -26.87 -37.87 1.10
N VAL A 428 -27.81 -38.52 1.80
CA VAL A 428 -28.80 -39.55 1.45
C VAL A 428 -28.42 -40.64 0.43
N ARG A 429 -27.93 -41.79 0.93
CA ARG A 429 -28.35 -43.08 0.35
C ARG A 429 -29.81 -43.33 0.77
N SER A 430 -30.67 -43.21 -0.22
CA SER A 430 -32.10 -43.41 -0.18
C SER A 430 -32.49 -44.72 0.52
N SER A 431 -33.25 -44.58 1.60
CA SER A 431 -34.08 -45.64 2.15
C SER A 431 -35.23 -45.89 1.17
N THR A 432 -35.06 -46.84 0.25
CA THR A 432 -36.18 -47.40 -0.50
C THR A 432 -36.84 -48.45 0.37
N CYS A 433 -37.89 -48.03 1.07
CA CYS A 433 -38.86 -48.91 1.70
C CYS A 433 -39.75 -49.47 0.59
N SER A 434 -39.56 -50.74 0.24
CA SER A 434 -40.46 -51.48 -0.65
C SER A 434 -41.62 -52.05 0.15
N CYS A 435 -42.80 -51.45 0.01
CA CYS A 435 -44.08 -52.10 0.23
C CYS A 435 -44.75 -52.30 -1.13
N GLU A 436 -44.92 -53.56 -1.54
CA GLU A 436 -46.04 -54.08 -2.34
C GLU A 436 -45.80 -55.58 -2.65
N SER A 437 -46.34 -56.45 -1.80
CA SER A 437 -47.29 -57.55 -2.13
C SER A 437 -47.66 -58.33 -0.88
#